data_AF-A0A975E4A8-F1
#
_entry.id   AF-A0A975E4A8-F1
#
_cell.length_a   1.000
_cell.length_b   1.000
_cell.length_c   1.000
_cell.angle_alpha   90.00
_cell.angle_beta   90.00
_cell.angle_gamma   90.00
#
_symmetry.space_group_name_H-M   'P 1'
#
loop_
_entity.id
_entity.type
_entity.pdbx_description
1 polymer ?
#
loop_
_entity_poly.entity_id
_entity_poly.type
_entity_poly.pdbx_seq_one_letter_code
_entity_poly.pdbx_strand_id
1 'polypeptide(L)'
;MQNKPIPWYKFPMVWLVVGGPLSVVIASLATAVVAWKHIDPVIATTPQGELRAADDVAAKVSPKDALAPAMQGRNHAASPQR
;
A
#
# COMPACT_ATOMS: atom_id res chain seq x y z
N MET A 1 33.04 16.86 50.57
CA MET A 1 33.34 16.73 49.12
C MET A 1 32.01 16.55 48.42
N GLN A 2 31.60 17.53 47.61
CA GLN A 2 30.30 17.49 46.93
C GLN A 2 30.48 16.67 45.64
N ASN A 3 29.94 15.45 45.62
CA ASN A 3 30.01 14.60 44.43
C ASN A 3 28.93 15.04 43.44
N LYS A 4 29.35 15.67 42.34
CA LYS A 4 28.44 16.05 41.25
C LYS A 4 28.23 14.83 40.34
N PRO A 5 27.00 14.33 40.16
CA PRO A 5 26.77 13.16 39.32
C PRO A 5 27.10 13.45 37.85
N ILE A 6 27.68 12.47 37.16
CA ILE A 6 27.99 12.57 35.73
C ILE A 6 26.67 12.53 34.95
N PRO A 7 26.44 13.45 34.00
CA PRO A 7 25.22 13.45 33.19
C PRO A 7 25.10 12.19 32.32
N TRP A 8 23.91 11.62 32.24
CA TRP A 8 23.65 10.32 31.59
C TRP A 8 23.97 10.29 30.08
N TYR A 9 23.81 11.40 29.37
CA TYR A 9 24.03 11.49 27.92
C TYR A 9 25.52 11.36 27.51
N LYS A 10 26.43 11.39 28.50
CA LYS A 10 27.86 11.15 28.29
C LYS A 10 28.20 9.67 28.11
N PHE A 11 27.31 8.75 28.50
CA PHE A 11 27.55 7.32 28.38
C PHE A 11 27.14 6.82 26.99
N PRO A 12 28.07 6.23 26.19
CA PRO A 12 27.76 5.77 24.83
C PRO A 12 26.70 4.67 24.81
N MET A 13 26.60 3.85 25.87
CA MET A 13 25.59 2.81 26.01
C MET A 13 24.15 3.38 25.92
N VAL A 14 23.91 4.59 26.45
CA VAL A 14 22.56 5.18 26.40
C VAL A 14 22.12 5.43 24.97
N TRP A 15 23.04 5.79 24.08
CA TRP A 15 22.74 6.00 22.66
C TRP A 15 22.43 4.70 21.93
N LEU A 16 23.00 3.56 22.33
CA LEU A 16 22.61 2.25 21.78
C LEU A 16 21.19 1.87 22.21
N VAL A 17 20.86 2.10 23.48
CA VAL A 17 19.54 1.80 24.05
C VAL A 17 18.45 2.68 23.46
N VAL A 18 18.73 3.97 23.23
CA VAL A 18 17.78 4.89 22.59
C VAL A 18 17.76 4.72 21.08
N GLY A 19 18.92 4.43 20.47
CA GLY A 19 19.09 4.30 19.03
C GLY A 19 18.34 3.11 18.44
N GLY A 20 18.29 1.97 19.14
CA GLY A 20 17.53 0.79 18.69
C GLY A 20 16.03 1.10 18.47
N PRO A 21 15.30 1.54 19.50
CA PRO A 21 13.90 1.94 19.37
C PRO A 21 13.69 3.08 18.37
N LEU A 22 14.57 4.09 18.36
CA LEU A 22 14.48 5.20 17.41
C LEU A 22 14.59 4.71 15.96
N SER A 23 15.49 3.76 15.69
CA SER A 23 15.63 3.16 14.35
C SER A 23 14.37 2.43 13.91
N VAL A 24 13.71 1.69 14.81
CA VAL A 24 12.43 1.01 14.52
C VAL A 24 11.33 2.01 14.19
N VAL A 25 11.23 3.10 14.96
CA VAL A 25 10.26 4.17 14.69
C VAL A 25 10.49 4.76 13.29
N ILE A 26 11.72 5.11 12.94
CA ILE A 26 12.07 5.62 11.60
C ILE A 26 11.71 4.60 10.52
N ALA A 27 12.05 3.32 10.71
CA ALA A 27 11.71 2.27 9.76
C ALA A 27 10.19 2.15 9.54
N SER A 28 9.40 2.19 10.61
CA SER A 28 7.94 2.11 10.52
C SER A 28 7.33 3.27 9.74
N LEU A 29 7.84 4.49 9.95
CA LEU A 29 7.42 5.67 9.21
C LEU A 29 7.82 5.58 7.74
N ALA A 30 9.03 5.10 7.44
CA ALA A 30 9.48 4.88 6.07
C ALA A 30 8.56 3.89 5.35
N THR A 31 8.21 2.77 5.99
CA THR A 31 7.25 1.81 5.45
C THR A 31 5.87 2.44 5.23
N ALA A 32 5.38 3.24 6.17
CA ALA A 32 4.10 3.94 6.03
C ALA A 32 4.10 4.92 4.83
N VAL A 33 5.21 5.65 4.63
CA VAL A 33 5.37 6.56 3.49
C VAL A 33 5.39 5.77 2.17
N VAL A 34 6.07 4.64 2.11
CA VAL A 34 6.09 3.77 0.93
C VAL A 34 4.68 3.27 0.62
N ALA A 35 3.95 2.82 1.65
CA ALA A 35 2.58 2.33 1.51
C ALA A 35 1.64 3.42 0.99
N TRP A 36 1.72 4.66 1.50
CA TRP A 36 0.89 5.77 1.01
C TRP A 36 1.22 6.10 -0.46
N LYS A 37 2.49 6.15 -0.83
CA LYS A 37 2.88 6.48 -2.21
C LYS A 37 2.47 5.42 -3.24
N HIS A 38 2.30 4.17 -2.83
CA HIS A 38 1.96 3.04 -3.70
C HIS A 38 0.66 2.38 -3.25
N ILE A 39 -0.36 3.18 -2.93
CA ILE A 39 -1.71 2.64 -2.70
C ILE A 39 -2.22 2.11 -4.04
N ASP A 40 -2.48 0.81 -4.11
CA ASP A 40 -3.17 0.23 -5.26
C ASP A 40 -4.54 0.92 -5.38
N PRO A 41 -4.89 1.40 -6.58
CA PRO A 41 -6.13 2.13 -6.79
C PRO A 41 -7.31 1.24 -6.41
N VAL A 42 -8.22 1.78 -5.58
CA VAL A 42 -9.43 1.07 -5.20
C VAL A 42 -10.26 0.84 -6.46
N ILE A 43 -10.43 -0.43 -6.81
CA ILE A 43 -11.27 -0.81 -7.93
C ILE A 43 -12.73 -0.81 -7.46
N ALA A 44 -13.49 0.20 -7.87
CA ALA A 44 -14.93 0.22 -7.61
C ALA A 44 -15.59 -0.83 -8.51
N THR A 45 -16.16 -1.88 -7.91
CA THR A 45 -16.98 -2.85 -8.65
C THR A 45 -18.36 -2.24 -8.81
N THR A 46 -18.69 -1.75 -10.00
CA THR A 46 -20.08 -1.35 -10.30
C THR A 46 -20.97 -2.60 -10.30
N PRO A 47 -22.31 -2.50 -10.13
CA PRO A 47 -23.24 -3.64 -10.22
C PRO A 47 -23.14 -4.46 -11.52
N GLN A 48 -22.45 -3.92 -12.53
CA GLN A 48 -22.17 -4.54 -13.82
C GLN A 48 -20.79 -5.22 -13.89
N GLY A 49 -20.07 -5.32 -12.77
CA GLY A 49 -18.81 -6.07 -12.67
C GLY A 49 -17.63 -5.43 -13.39
N GLU A 50 -17.69 -4.14 -13.74
CA GLU A 50 -16.59 -3.41 -14.37
C GLU A 50 -15.58 -2.97 -13.29
N LEU A 51 -14.36 -3.50 -13.38
CA LEU A 51 -13.23 -3.08 -12.57
C LEU A 51 -12.77 -1.69 -13.03
N ARG A 52 -13.26 -0.61 -12.40
CA ARG A 52 -12.80 0.75 -12.68
C ARG A 52 -11.82 1.23 -11.61
N ALA A 53 -10.61 1.59 -12.01
CA ALA A 53 -9.75 2.47 -11.22
C ALA A 53 -10.49 3.81 -11.06
N ALA A 54 -10.61 4.30 -9.83
CA ALA A 54 -11.49 5.41 -9.49
C ALA A 54 -11.18 6.73 -10.23
N ASP A 55 -9.97 6.90 -10.77
CA ASP A 55 -9.50 8.22 -11.20
C ASP A 55 -9.31 8.45 -12.71
N ASP A 56 -9.35 7.45 -13.60
CA ASP A 56 -8.92 7.68 -14.99
C ASP A 56 -9.93 7.31 -16.09
N VAL A 57 -10.11 8.29 -16.96
CA VAL A 57 -10.92 8.34 -18.18
C VAL A 57 -10.40 7.30 -19.20
N ALA A 58 -10.75 6.02 -19.05
CA ALA A 58 -10.39 4.98 -20.01
C ALA A 58 -11.60 4.53 -20.85
N ALA A 59 -11.38 4.47 -22.16
CA ALA A 59 -12.36 4.17 -23.19
C ALA A 59 -13.14 2.87 -22.91
N LYS A 60 -14.42 2.85 -23.30
CA LYS A 60 -15.32 1.70 -23.14
C LYS A 60 -14.75 0.48 -23.87
N VAL A 61 -14.06 -0.41 -23.14
CA VAL A 61 -13.59 -1.70 -23.67
C VAL A 61 -14.80 -2.63 -23.77
N SER A 62 -15.00 -3.24 -24.93
CA SER A 62 -16.14 -4.11 -25.16
C SER A 62 -15.87 -5.47 -24.50
N PRO A 63 -16.89 -6.15 -23.93
CA PRO A 63 -16.74 -7.50 -23.36
C PRO A 63 -16.27 -8.58 -24.36
N LYS A 64 -16.20 -8.25 -25.66
CA LYS A 64 -15.71 -9.13 -26.74
C LYS A 64 -14.21 -8.99 -26.99
N ASP A 65 -13.56 -8.07 -26.29
CA ASP A 65 -12.15 -7.77 -26.52
C ASP A 65 -11.28 -8.86 -25.90
N ALA A 66 -10.28 -9.35 -26.64
CA ALA A 66 -9.42 -10.47 -26.22
C ALA A 66 -8.59 -10.18 -24.96
N LEU A 67 -8.53 -8.92 -24.54
CA LEU A 67 -7.85 -8.44 -23.33
C LEU A 67 -8.82 -8.24 -22.15
N ALA A 68 -10.08 -8.70 -22.26
CA ALA A 68 -11.04 -8.61 -21.16
C ALA A 68 -10.55 -9.39 -19.92
N PRO A 69 -10.78 -8.90 -18.69
CA PRO A 69 -10.37 -9.57 -17.48
C PRO A 69 -10.88 -11.01 -17.41
N ALA A 70 -10.03 -11.93 -16.94
CA ALA A 70 -10.30 -13.38 -16.94
C ALA A 70 -11.62 -13.77 -16.24
N MET A 71 -12.05 -13.01 -15.22
CA MET A 71 -13.32 -13.24 -14.52
C MET A 71 -14.55 -12.84 -15.34
N GLN A 72 -14.46 -11.82 -16.21
CA GLN A 72 -15.56 -11.41 -17.09
C GLN A 72 -15.67 -12.34 -18.31
N GLY A 73 -14.53 -12.69 -18.93
CA GLY A 73 -14.52 -13.55 -20.13
C GLY A 73 -15.12 -14.94 -19.91
N ARG A 74 -14.93 -15.52 -18.72
CA ARG A 74 -15.47 -16.86 -18.39
C ARG A 74 -16.99 -16.91 -18.31
N ASN A 75 -17.64 -15.83 -17.90
CA ASN A 75 -19.09 -15.80 -17.71
C ASN A 75 -19.85 -15.54 -19.03
N HIS A 76 -19.25 -14.80 -19.97
CA HIS A 76 -19.88 -14.52 -21.28
C HIS A 76 -19.71 -15.64 -22.31
N ALA A 77 -18.72 -16.54 -22.15
CA ALA A 77 -18.61 -17.76 -22.97
C ALA A 77 -19.75 -18.76 -22.69
N ALA A 78 -20.43 -18.64 -21.55
CA ALA A 78 -21.50 -19.55 -21.13
C ALA A 78 -22.92 -19.04 -21.47
N SER A 79 -23.08 -17.81 -21.98
CA SER A 79 -24.38 -17.30 -22.42
C SER A 79 -24.66 -17.68 -23.88
N PRO A 80 -25.76 -18.39 -24.20
CA PRO A 80 -26.07 -18.77 -25.58
C PRO A 80 -26.41 -17.54 -26.42
N GLN A 81 -25.78 -17.43 -27.59
CA GLN A 81 -26.12 -16.46 -28.63
C GLN A 81 -27.49 -16.86 -29.19
N ARG A 82 -28.54 -16.11 -28.84
CA ARG A 82 -29.80 -16.15 -29.58
C ARG A 82 -29.78 -15.12 -30.70
#